data_AF-A0A1W9GH95-F1
#
_entry.id   AF-A0A1W9GH95-F1
#
_cell.length_a   1.000
_cell.length_b   1.000
_cell.length_c   1.000
_cell.angle_alpha   90.00
_cell.angle_beta   90.00
_cell.angle_gamma   90.00
#
_symmetry.space_group_name_H-M   'P 1'
#
loop_
_entity.id
_entity.type
_entity.pdbx_description
1 polymer ?
#
loop_
_entity_poly.entity_id
_entity_poly.type
_entity_poly.pdbx_seq_one_letter_code
_entity_poly.pdbx_strand_id
1 'polypeptide(L)'
;MPARKVEAVPELDADDYWNEIVSENVVPPMKVKGIVLEQPTVTRMDLWREAGVKGDGVAGEKALFGDNYEAIKNLFKDEPEYRWENFNRAYLRHMFGVDGDDLKG
;
A
#
# COMPACT_ATOMS: atom_id res chain seq x y z
N MET A 1 -10.37 13.05 33.17
CA MET A 1 -10.18 12.64 31.76
C MET A 1 -10.87 11.29 31.60
N PRO A 2 -11.91 11.14 30.77
CA PRO A 2 -12.50 9.81 30.57
C PRO A 2 -11.51 8.94 29.80
N ALA A 3 -11.21 7.77 30.37
CA ALA A 3 -10.42 6.74 29.71
C ALA A 3 -11.11 6.35 28.41
N ARG A 4 -10.37 6.38 27.30
CA ARG A 4 -10.83 5.86 26.01
C ARG A 4 -11.18 4.40 26.24
N LYS A 5 -12.48 4.09 26.21
CA LYS A 5 -13.00 2.73 26.29
C LYS A 5 -12.37 1.99 25.11
N VAL A 6 -11.38 1.14 25.40
CA VAL A 6 -10.84 0.23 24.40
C VAL A 6 -11.98 -0.75 24.18
N GLU A 7 -12.75 -0.55 23.10
CA GLU A 7 -13.72 -1.55 22.68
C GLU A 7 -12.93 -2.84 22.49
N ALA A 8 -13.27 -3.85 23.29
CA ALA A 8 -12.68 -5.16 23.13
C ALA A 8 -12.95 -5.59 21.69
N VAL A 9 -11.89 -5.85 20.93
CA VAL A 9 -12.03 -6.52 19.64
C VAL A 9 -12.76 -7.82 19.95
N PRO A 10 -13.95 -8.07 19.38
CA PRO A 10 -14.70 -9.29 19.67
C PRO A 10 -13.78 -10.49 19.41
N GLU A 11 -13.76 -11.46 20.33
CA GLU A 11 -13.05 -12.71 20.10
C GLU A 11 -13.61 -13.33 18.82
N LEU A 12 -12.75 -13.48 17.82
CA LEU A 12 -13.10 -14.11 16.56
C LEU A 12 -13.40 -15.59 16.86
N ASP A 13 -14.64 -16.01 16.67
CA ASP A 13 -14.99 -17.42 16.74
C ASP A 13 -14.48 -18.15 15.49
N ALA A 14 -14.44 -19.49 15.55
CA ALA A 14 -13.89 -20.31 14.47
C ALA A 14 -14.74 -20.28 13.18
N ASP A 15 -16.00 -19.85 13.28
CA ASP A 15 -16.95 -19.73 12.17
C ASP A 15 -17.05 -18.29 11.64
N ASP A 16 -16.24 -17.36 12.19
CA ASP A 16 -16.23 -15.98 11.76
C ASP A 16 -15.66 -15.88 10.33
N TYR A 17 -16.54 -15.49 9.40
CA TYR A 17 -16.20 -15.25 8.00
C TYR A 17 -15.07 -14.23 7.83
N TRP A 18 -14.82 -13.39 8.84
CA TRP A 18 -13.64 -12.53 8.90
C TRP A 18 -12.34 -13.31 8.73
N ASN A 19 -12.21 -14.49 9.34
CA ASN A 19 -11.01 -15.33 9.23
C ASN A 19 -10.76 -15.77 7.79
N GLU A 20 -11.82 -16.05 7.03
CA GLU A 20 -11.74 -16.35 5.60
C GLU A 20 -11.24 -15.11 4.85
N ILE A 21 -11.87 -13.95 5.06
CA ILE A 21 -11.52 -12.70 4.37
C ILE A 21 -10.05 -12.28 4.61
N VAL A 22 -9.56 -12.34 5.85
CA VAL A 22 -8.19 -11.88 6.16
C VAL A 22 -7.09 -12.88 5.79
N SER A 23 -7.45 -14.14 5.55
CA SER A 23 -6.51 -15.18 5.11
C SER A 23 -6.49 -15.37 3.60
N GLU A 24 -7.55 -14.93 2.90
CA GLU A 24 -7.63 -14.95 1.44
C GLU A 24 -6.75 -13.85 0.82
N ASN A 25 -6.02 -14.20 -0.24
CA ASN A 25 -5.28 -13.25 -1.09
C ASN A 25 -4.21 -12.39 -0.37
N VAL A 26 -3.63 -12.89 0.73
CA VAL A 26 -2.51 -12.22 1.41
C VAL A 26 -1.34 -12.09 0.44
N VAL A 27 -0.96 -10.85 0.13
CA VAL A 27 0.20 -10.57 -0.73
C VAL A 27 1.47 -10.54 0.12
N PRO A 28 2.51 -11.34 -0.21
CA PRO A 28 3.77 -11.30 0.51
C PRO A 28 4.43 -9.91 0.42
N PRO A 29 5.12 -9.43 1.48
CA PRO A 29 5.82 -8.16 1.43
C PRO A 29 6.87 -8.12 0.31
N MET A 30 6.93 -7.00 -0.41
CA MET A 30 7.96 -6.77 -1.43
C MET A 30 9.23 -6.22 -0.77
N LYS A 31 10.38 -6.84 -1.07
CA LYS A 31 11.68 -6.39 -0.55
C LYS A 31 12.49 -5.70 -1.64
N VAL A 32 12.91 -4.46 -1.40
CA VAL A 32 13.73 -3.67 -2.35
C VAL A 32 14.93 -3.10 -1.62
N LYS A 33 16.12 -3.64 -1.90
CA LYS A 33 17.40 -3.21 -1.27
C LYS A 33 17.30 -3.06 0.27
N GLY A 34 16.56 -3.96 0.93
CA GLY A 34 16.38 -3.96 2.40
C GLY A 34 15.14 -3.21 2.90
N ILE A 35 14.47 -2.43 2.06
CA ILE A 35 13.17 -1.81 2.37
C ILE A 35 12.07 -2.86 2.19
N VAL A 36 11.19 -2.98 3.19
CA VAL A 36 10.05 -3.91 3.17
C VAL A 36 8.78 -3.11 2.91
N LEU A 37 8.12 -3.37 1.79
CA LEU A 37 6.84 -2.78 1.41
C LEU A 37 5.75 -3.81 1.67
N GLU A 38 4.82 -3.46 2.54
CA GLU A 38 3.66 -4.28 2.87
C GLU A 38 2.47 -3.90 2.01
N GLN A 39 1.47 -4.79 1.95
CA GLN A 39 0.21 -4.48 1.31
C GLN A 39 -0.42 -3.25 1.99
N PRO A 40 -0.80 -2.20 1.23
CA PRO A 40 -1.37 -1.00 1.82
C PRO A 40 -2.76 -1.28 2.41
N THR A 41 -3.06 -0.60 3.52
CA THR A 41 -4.37 -0.67 4.16
C THR A 41 -5.44 0.01 3.32
N VAL A 42 -6.72 -0.28 3.60
CA VAL A 42 -7.87 0.40 2.98
C VAL A 42 -7.72 1.93 3.05
N THR A 43 -7.33 2.48 4.19
CA THR A 43 -7.10 3.92 4.35
C THR A 43 -6.03 4.47 3.42
N ARG A 44 -4.92 3.76 3.22
CA ARG A 44 -3.86 4.17 2.29
C ARG A 44 -4.33 4.14 0.84
N MET A 45 -5.16 3.14 0.50
CA MET A 45 -5.75 3.04 -0.84
C MET A 45 -6.72 4.19 -1.12
N ASP A 46 -7.54 4.59 -0.15
CA ASP A 46 -8.46 5.72 -0.32
C ASP A 46 -7.71 7.04 -0.51
N LEU A 47 -6.65 7.27 0.28
CA LEU A 47 -5.78 8.43 0.12
C LEU A 47 -5.10 8.44 -1.26
N TRP A 48 -4.64 7.28 -1.74
CA TRP A 48 -4.03 7.17 -3.07
C TRP A 48 -5.03 7.50 -4.19
N ARG A 49 -6.26 6.99 -4.12
CA ARG A 49 -7.34 7.30 -5.09
C ARG A 49 -7.70 8.78 -5.08
N GLU A 50 -7.87 9.36 -3.89
CA GLU A 50 -8.20 10.78 -3.72
C GLU A 50 -7.09 11.67 -4.30
N ALA A 51 -5.83 11.31 -4.07
CA ALA A 51 -4.69 12.01 -4.64
C ALA A 51 -4.68 11.94 -6.18
N GLY A 52 -5.04 10.79 -6.76
CA GLY A 52 -5.22 10.62 -8.20
C GLY A 52 -6.28 11.54 -8.79
N VAL A 53 -7.46 11.64 -8.15
CA VAL A 53 -8.54 12.56 -8.56
C VAL A 53 -8.09 14.03 -8.53
N LYS A 54 -7.23 14.38 -7.57
CA LYS A 54 -6.68 15.74 -7.41
C LYS A 54 -5.47 16.02 -8.29
N GLY A 55 -4.93 15.02 -8.99
CA GLY A 55 -3.70 15.13 -9.78
C GLY A 55 -2.42 15.29 -8.93
N ASP A 56 -2.45 14.91 -7.65
CA ASP A 56 -1.29 15.01 -6.75
C ASP A 56 -0.54 13.67 -6.70
N GLY A 57 0.39 13.48 -7.64
CA GLY A 57 1.20 12.27 -7.71
C GLY A 57 2.07 12.04 -6.47
N VAL A 58 2.54 13.10 -5.81
CA VAL A 58 3.39 12.98 -4.61
C VAL A 58 2.59 12.49 -3.42
N ALA A 59 1.38 13.04 -3.20
CA ALA A 59 0.48 12.55 -2.17
C ALA A 59 0.07 11.09 -2.44
N GLY A 60 -0.14 10.72 -3.71
CA GLY A 60 -0.41 9.35 -4.10
C GLY A 60 0.73 8.39 -3.77
N GLU A 61 1.96 8.74 -4.14
CA GLU A 61 3.15 7.92 -3.81
C GLU A 61 3.34 7.80 -2.28
N LYS A 62 3.14 8.89 -1.53
CA LYS A 62 3.20 8.88 -0.05
C LYS A 62 2.14 7.98 0.56
N ALA A 63 0.93 7.96 0.00
CA ALA A 63 -0.13 7.08 0.46
C ALA A 63 0.22 5.61 0.24
N LEU A 64 0.79 5.25 -0.92
CA LEU A 64 1.17 3.86 -1.23
C LEU A 64 2.35 3.37 -0.38
N PHE A 65 3.42 4.16 -0.27
CA PHE A 65 4.66 3.73 0.38
C PHE A 65 4.70 4.03 1.88
N GLY A 66 3.81 4.91 2.37
CA GLY A 66 3.74 5.28 3.78
C GLY A 66 5.08 5.76 4.32
N ASP A 67 5.49 5.22 5.47
CA ASP A 67 6.74 5.59 6.14
C ASP A 67 7.99 5.26 5.30
N ASN A 68 7.88 4.34 4.33
CA ASN A 68 8.98 3.99 3.43
C ASN A 68 9.13 4.95 2.24
N TYR A 69 8.22 5.91 2.04
CA TYR A 69 8.23 6.82 0.90
C TYR A 69 9.59 7.48 0.70
N GLU A 70 10.12 8.13 1.74
CA GLU A 70 11.39 8.86 1.65
C GLU A 70 12.56 7.90 1.39
N ALA A 71 12.56 6.71 1.99
CA ALA A 71 13.60 5.71 1.76
C ALA A 71 13.58 5.20 0.30
N ILE A 72 12.40 4.95 -0.24
CA ILE A 72 12.21 4.53 -1.64
C ILE A 72 12.59 5.65 -2.60
N LYS A 73 12.12 6.88 -2.40
CA LYS A 73 12.50 8.01 -3.28
C LYS A 73 14.01 8.25 -3.26
N ASN A 74 14.64 8.18 -2.10
CA ASN A 74 16.10 8.31 -1.99
C ASN A 74 16.85 7.17 -2.70
N LEU A 75 16.25 5.98 -2.83
CA LEU A 75 16.85 4.87 -3.56
C LEU A 75 16.95 5.12 -5.07
N PHE A 76 15.99 5.85 -5.62
CA PHE A 76 15.86 6.10 -7.06
C PHE A 76 16.23 7.53 -7.48
N LYS A 77 16.57 8.42 -6.56
CA LYS A 77 16.83 9.85 -6.85
C LYS A 77 17.94 10.10 -7.88
N ASP A 78 18.95 9.22 -7.89
CA ASP A 78 20.12 9.30 -8.79
C ASP A 78 20.03 8.26 -9.92
N GLU A 79 18.91 7.55 -10.02
CA GLU A 79 18.66 6.54 -11.03
C GLU A 79 17.90 7.14 -12.22
N PRO A 80 18.06 6.60 -13.44
CA PRO A 80 17.24 7.00 -14.58
C PRO A 80 15.75 6.79 -14.33
N GLU A 81 14.92 7.71 -14.83
CA GLU A 81 13.46 7.72 -14.65
C GLU A 81 12.77 6.39 -14.99
N TYR A 82 13.20 5.73 -16.07
CA TYR A 82 12.61 4.43 -16.46
C TYR A 82 12.74 3.35 -15.37
N ARG A 83 13.74 3.42 -14.47
CA ARG A 83 13.88 2.49 -13.35
C ARG A 83 12.83 2.75 -12.28
N TRP A 84 12.49 4.01 -12.05
CA TRP A 84 11.39 4.42 -11.17
C TRP A 84 10.04 3.94 -11.74
N GLU A 85 9.79 4.16 -13.02
CA GLU A 85 8.56 3.70 -13.69
C GLU A 85 8.41 2.17 -13.66
N ASN A 86 9.50 1.44 -13.93
CA ASN A 86 9.51 -0.02 -13.86
C ASN A 86 9.27 -0.53 -12.44
N PHE A 87 9.86 0.12 -11.43
CA PHE A 87 9.60 -0.20 -10.03
C PHE A 87 8.12 0.01 -9.68
N ASN A 88 7.54 1.15 -10.03
CA ASN A 88 6.13 1.43 -9.77
C ASN A 88 5.23 0.40 -10.45
N ARG A 89 5.50 0.04 -11.71
CA ARG A 89 4.73 -0.99 -12.42
C ARG A 89 4.83 -2.35 -11.73
N ALA A 90 6.03 -2.76 -11.33
CA ALA A 90 6.25 -4.02 -10.63
C ALA A 90 5.57 -4.03 -9.25
N TYR A 91 5.63 -2.90 -8.52
CA TYR A 91 4.96 -2.73 -7.24
C TYR A 91 3.44 -2.87 -7.37
N LEU A 92 2.84 -2.14 -8.32
CA LEU A 92 1.40 -2.19 -8.54
C LEU A 92 0.93 -3.59 -8.95
N ARG A 93 1.65 -4.25 -9.87
CA ARG A 93 1.37 -5.62 -10.28
C ARG A 93 1.44 -6.59 -9.10
N HIS A 94 2.47 -6.47 -8.26
CA HIS A 94 2.67 -7.35 -7.12
C HIS A 94 1.60 -7.17 -6.04
N MET A 95 1.29 -5.91 -5.68
CA MET A 95 0.38 -5.60 -4.59
C MET A 95 -1.10 -5.72 -4.95
N PHE A 96 -1.43 -5.55 -6.23
CA PHE A 96 -2.82 -5.39 -6.66
C PHE A 96 -3.21 -6.24 -7.87
N GLY A 97 -2.28 -6.98 -8.48
CA GLY A 97 -2.57 -7.82 -9.65
C GLY A 97 -2.94 -7.05 -10.92
N VAL A 98 -2.63 -5.75 -10.96
CA VAL A 98 -2.95 -4.83 -12.07
C VAL A 98 -1.69 -4.31 -12.72
N ASP A 99 -1.71 -4.12 -14.04
CA ASP A 99 -0.66 -3.40 -14.71
C ASP A 99 -0.84 -1.89 -14.52
N GLY A 100 0.27 -1.14 -14.49
CA GLY A 100 0.23 0.32 -14.23
C GLY A 100 -0.63 1.13 -15.20
N ASP A 101 -1.07 0.54 -16.31
CA ASP A 101 -2.03 1.11 -17.26
C ASP A 101 -3.50 0.75 -16.93
N ASP A 102 -3.78 -0.34 -16.21
CA ASP A 102 -5.13 -0.74 -15.79
C ASP A 102 -5.68 0.13 -14.65
N LEU A 103 -4.78 0.84 -13.96
CA LEU A 103 -5.11 1.73 -12.84
C LEU A 103 -5.35 3.18 -13.26
N LYS A 104 -5.15 3.51 -14.54
CA LYS A 104 -5.54 4.79 -15.13
C LYS A 104 -6.96 4.65 -15.69
N GLY A 105 -7.93 4.57 -14.80
CA GLY A 105 -9.34 4.80 -15.15
C GLY A 105 -9.53 6.19 -15.74
#